data_AF-A0A953Z1B2-F1
#
_entry.id   AF-A0A953Z1B2-F1
#
_cell.length_a   1.000
_cell.length_b   1.000
_cell.length_c   1.000
_cell.angle_alpha   90.00
_cell.angle_beta   90.00
_cell.angle_gamma   90.00
#
_symmetry.space_group_name_H-M   'P 1'
#
loop_
_entity.id
_entity.type
_entity.pdbx_description
1 polymer ?
#
loop_
_entity_poly.entity_id
_entity_poly.type
_entity_poly.pdbx_seq_one_letter_code
_entity_poly.pdbx_strand_id
1 'polypeptide(L)'
;MGYSTDFTGHFEITPPLDTVQAEYLQKFSETRRMRRDNALLVDYREPKRQPNRVEDPLRQAVNLPTGVEGGYFVGGQGFAGQTKDMSVLDYNHPPQGQPGLWCDWTVSEDGKQLRWNGSEKTYKYVQWLQYLIDNFFELWGRKLSGDVQWQGESSTDMGVISIKDNIITVRKD
;
A
#
# COMPACT_ATOMS: atom_id res chain seq x y z
N MET A 1 -14.51 -7.35 -18.09
CA MET A 1 -14.73 -5.90 -18.35
C MET A 1 -14.56 -5.19 -17.02
N GLY A 2 -13.81 -4.09 -16.97
CA GLY A 2 -13.50 -3.39 -15.72
C GLY A 2 -13.57 -1.89 -15.93
N TYR A 3 -13.99 -1.17 -14.89
CA TYR A 3 -14.12 0.28 -14.86
C TYR A 3 -12.76 0.94 -14.67
N SER A 4 -12.48 1.98 -15.45
CA SER A 4 -11.30 2.83 -15.27
C SER A 4 -11.62 4.10 -14.48
N THR A 5 -10.65 4.57 -13.71
CA THR A 5 -10.76 5.82 -12.94
C THR A 5 -9.39 6.46 -12.91
N ASP A 6 -9.33 7.70 -13.38
CA ASP A 6 -8.13 8.51 -13.39
C ASP A 6 -8.11 9.44 -12.18
N PHE A 7 -6.92 9.72 -11.67
CA PHE A 7 -6.72 10.60 -10.52
C PHE A 7 -5.72 11.71 -10.85
N THR A 8 -6.05 12.95 -10.47
CA THR A 8 -5.18 14.11 -10.69
C THR A 8 -4.95 14.87 -9.39
N GLY A 9 -3.69 15.13 -9.07
CA GLY A 9 -3.26 15.77 -7.83
C GLY A 9 -2.46 14.82 -6.93
N HIS A 10 -2.23 15.25 -5.70
CA HIS A 10 -1.50 14.49 -4.67
C HIS A 10 -1.90 14.96 -3.27
N PHE A 11 -1.53 14.17 -2.26
CA PHE A 11 -1.57 14.56 -0.86
C PHE A 11 -0.16 14.85 -0.37
N GLU A 12 0.02 15.96 0.34
CA GLU A 12 1.26 16.28 1.04
C GLU A 12 1.40 15.45 2.31
N ILE A 13 2.62 15.00 2.60
CA ILE A 13 2.99 14.20 3.76
C ILE A 13 3.78 15.08 4.73
N THR A 14 3.24 15.29 5.94
CA THR A 14 3.85 16.16 6.96
C THR A 14 4.01 15.44 8.31
N PRO A 15 5.23 15.38 8.88
CA PRO A 15 6.51 15.63 8.20
C PRO A 15 6.73 14.63 7.04
N PRO A 16 7.68 14.88 6.11
CA PRO A 16 8.01 13.92 5.07
C PRO A 16 8.42 12.55 5.62
N LEU A 17 8.23 11.51 4.81
CA LEU A 17 8.80 10.19 5.09
C LEU A 17 10.33 10.26 5.04
N ASP A 18 10.99 9.45 5.85
CA ASP A 18 12.41 9.16 5.62
C ASP A 18 12.57 8.22 4.41
N THR A 19 13.81 8.07 3.95
CA THR A 19 14.12 7.28 2.75
C THR A 19 13.66 5.82 2.88
N VAL A 20 13.85 5.18 4.03
CA VAL A 20 13.49 3.76 4.20
C VAL A 20 11.98 3.55 4.27
N GLN A 21 11.24 4.50 4.86
CA GLN A 21 9.77 4.54 4.84
C GLN A 21 9.24 4.72 3.41
N ALA A 22 9.84 5.64 2.65
CA ALA A 22 9.45 5.92 1.27
C ALA A 22 9.71 4.72 0.36
N GLU A 23 10.88 4.08 0.47
CA GLU A 23 11.22 2.86 -0.27
C GLU A 23 10.27 1.70 0.04
N TYR A 24 9.94 1.49 1.32
CA TYR A 24 8.99 0.46 1.71
C TYR A 24 7.59 0.70 1.11
N LEU A 25 7.05 1.92 1.19
CA LEU A 25 5.71 2.21 0.64
C LEU A 25 5.67 2.16 -0.89
N GLN A 26 6.74 2.59 -1.57
CA GLN A 26 6.87 2.38 -3.01
C GLN A 26 6.82 0.89 -3.33
N LYS A 27 7.64 0.07 -2.65
CA LYS A 27 7.63 -1.39 -2.83
C LYS A 27 6.27 -2.00 -2.52
N PHE A 28 5.59 -1.53 -1.48
CA PHE A 28 4.25 -1.97 -1.12
C PHE A 28 3.27 -1.79 -2.29
N SER A 29 3.27 -0.61 -2.93
CA SER A 29 2.42 -0.31 -4.09
C SER A 29 2.74 -1.14 -5.34
N GLU A 30 3.99 -1.58 -5.50
CA GLU A 30 4.44 -2.40 -6.65
C GLU A 30 4.10 -3.89 -6.50
N THR A 31 3.76 -4.33 -5.30
CA THR A 31 3.55 -5.75 -5.02
C THR A 31 2.08 -6.11 -5.07
N ARG A 32 1.80 -7.30 -5.60
CA ARG A 32 0.49 -7.89 -5.49
C ARG A 32 0.28 -8.39 -4.06
N ARG A 33 -0.83 -7.98 -3.48
CA ARG A 33 -1.21 -8.31 -2.12
C ARG A 33 -1.84 -9.70 -2.08
N MET A 34 -1.04 -10.71 -1.77
CA MET A 34 -1.46 -12.12 -1.72
C MET A 34 -1.42 -12.62 -0.28
N ARG A 35 -2.38 -13.47 0.08
CA ARG A 35 -2.42 -14.14 1.39
C ARG A 35 -1.21 -15.05 1.55
N ARG A 36 -0.46 -14.88 2.64
CA ARG A 36 0.74 -15.66 2.95
C ARG A 36 0.69 -16.31 4.33
N ASP A 37 1.47 -17.37 4.50
CA ASP A 37 1.72 -18.02 5.78
C ASP A 37 2.80 -17.27 6.55
N ASN A 38 2.40 -16.62 7.65
CA ASN A 38 3.31 -15.88 8.53
C ASN A 38 4.42 -16.76 9.11
N ALA A 39 4.22 -18.07 9.29
CA ALA A 39 5.24 -18.96 9.85
C ALA A 39 6.48 -19.07 8.92
N LEU A 40 6.28 -18.81 7.64
CA LEU A 40 7.31 -18.85 6.60
C LEU A 40 7.94 -17.48 6.29
N LEU A 41 7.48 -16.40 6.95
CA LEU A 41 8.00 -15.05 6.79
C LEU A 41 8.89 -14.67 7.98
N VAL A 42 10.03 -14.02 7.73
CA VAL A 42 10.95 -13.62 8.80
C VAL A 42 10.41 -12.40 9.55
N ASP A 43 9.85 -12.55 10.75
CA ASP A 43 9.58 -11.40 11.64
C ASP A 43 10.90 -10.80 12.16
N TYR A 44 10.97 -9.46 12.22
CA TYR A 44 12.15 -8.75 12.73
C TYR A 44 12.38 -8.99 14.24
N ARG A 45 11.33 -9.41 14.97
CA ARG A 45 11.36 -9.71 16.41
C ARG A 45 11.79 -11.13 16.72
N GLU A 46 11.85 -12.03 15.74
CA GLU A 46 12.18 -13.44 15.97
C GLU A 46 13.67 -13.75 15.66
N PRO A 47 14.40 -14.43 16.56
CA PRO A 47 15.79 -14.79 16.31
C PRO A 47 15.92 -15.79 15.14
N LYS A 48 16.90 -15.55 14.25
CA LYS A 48 17.25 -16.36 13.07
C LYS A 48 17.50 -17.83 13.40
N ARG A 49 16.49 -18.70 13.41
CA ARG A 49 16.67 -20.14 13.72
C ARG A 49 15.78 -21.11 12.95
N GLN A 50 15.39 -20.84 11.70
CA GLN A 50 14.77 -21.88 10.87
C GLN A 50 15.20 -21.76 9.39
N PRO A 51 15.59 -22.88 8.74
CA PRO A 51 15.79 -22.91 7.30
C PRO A 51 14.46 -22.66 6.57
N ASN A 52 14.50 -22.03 5.40
CA ASN A 52 13.38 -21.81 4.47
C ASN A 52 12.40 -20.66 4.75
N ARG A 53 12.77 -19.64 5.54
CA ARG A 53 11.97 -18.41 5.63
C ARG A 53 12.30 -17.41 4.51
N VAL A 54 11.31 -16.63 4.10
CA VAL A 54 11.47 -15.57 3.10
C VAL A 54 11.83 -14.24 3.79
N GLU A 55 12.94 -13.64 3.36
CA GLU A 55 13.43 -12.37 3.89
C GLU A 55 12.67 -11.17 3.31
N ASP A 56 12.62 -10.08 4.08
CA ASP A 56 12.00 -8.81 3.68
C ASP A 56 12.75 -7.63 4.33
N PRO A 57 13.91 -7.26 3.79
CA PRO A 57 14.79 -6.27 4.41
C PRO A 57 14.15 -4.88 4.48
N LEU A 58 13.33 -4.49 3.49
CA LEU A 58 12.66 -3.18 3.50
C LEU A 58 11.65 -3.06 4.64
N ARG A 59 10.81 -4.09 4.84
CA ARG A 59 9.86 -4.11 5.96
C ARG A 59 10.58 -4.15 7.31
N GLN A 60 11.69 -4.90 7.41
CA GLN A 60 12.48 -4.96 8.64
C GLN A 60 13.13 -3.61 8.96
N ALA A 61 13.61 -2.88 7.95
CA ALA A 61 14.22 -1.55 8.13
C ALA A 61 13.24 -0.53 8.74
N VAL A 62 11.94 -0.64 8.44
CA VAL A 62 10.88 0.21 9.01
C VAL A 62 10.24 -0.37 10.28
N ASN A 63 10.81 -1.43 10.86
CA ASN A 63 10.37 -2.08 12.10
C ASN A 63 8.89 -2.53 12.09
N LEU A 64 8.38 -2.94 10.93
CA LEU A 64 7.03 -3.47 10.82
C LEU A 64 7.00 -4.98 11.11
N PRO A 65 5.97 -5.51 11.80
CA PRO A 65 5.75 -6.96 11.85
C PRO A 65 5.39 -7.48 10.45
N THR A 66 5.25 -8.79 10.27
CA THR A 66 4.81 -9.35 8.98
C THR A 66 3.36 -8.97 8.62
N GLY A 67 2.57 -8.55 9.60
CA GLY A 67 1.15 -8.23 9.45
C GLY A 67 0.30 -9.49 9.38
N VAL A 68 -1.03 -9.35 9.49
CA VAL A 68 -1.95 -10.49 9.35
C VAL A 68 -1.78 -11.09 7.96
N GLU A 69 -1.51 -12.40 7.87
CA GLU A 69 -1.37 -13.14 6.61
C GLU A 69 -0.36 -12.55 5.60
N GLY A 70 0.76 -12.04 6.11
CA GLY A 70 1.79 -11.36 5.32
C GLY A 70 1.38 -9.98 4.82
N GLY A 71 0.42 -9.34 5.49
CA GLY A 71 -0.11 -8.03 5.14
C GLY A 71 0.95 -6.98 4.85
N TYR A 72 2.04 -6.94 5.61
CA TYR A 72 3.11 -5.94 5.43
C TYR A 72 4.30 -6.48 4.63
N PHE A 73 4.22 -7.71 4.12
CA PHE A 73 5.32 -8.31 3.38
C PHE A 73 5.43 -7.75 1.96
N VAL A 74 6.64 -7.35 1.57
CA VAL A 74 6.99 -6.79 0.26
C VAL A 74 8.21 -7.49 -0.39
N GLY A 75 8.82 -8.48 0.28
CA GLY A 75 10.01 -9.21 -0.18
C GLY A 75 9.78 -10.27 -1.28
N GLY A 76 8.61 -10.30 -1.89
CA GLY A 76 8.26 -11.28 -2.92
C GLY A 76 9.10 -11.09 -4.19
N GLN A 77 9.47 -12.18 -4.85
CA GLN A 77 10.31 -12.16 -6.05
C GLN A 77 9.49 -12.11 -7.35
N GLY A 78 10.12 -11.71 -8.45
CA GLY A 78 9.50 -11.66 -9.77
C GLY A 78 8.49 -10.52 -9.96
N PHE A 79 7.70 -10.59 -11.05
CA PHE A 79 6.76 -9.53 -11.41
C PHE A 79 5.72 -9.30 -10.31
N ALA A 80 5.74 -8.11 -9.71
CA ALA A 80 4.92 -7.72 -8.56
C ALA A 80 4.98 -8.69 -7.36
N GLY A 81 6.11 -9.39 -7.18
CA GLY A 81 6.31 -10.32 -6.07
C GLY A 81 5.50 -11.61 -6.16
N GLN A 82 5.11 -12.02 -7.37
CA GLN A 82 4.22 -13.17 -7.64
C GLN A 82 4.95 -14.49 -7.93
N THR A 83 6.29 -14.52 -7.92
CA THR A 83 7.02 -15.78 -8.06
C THR A 83 6.55 -16.75 -6.98
N LYS A 84 6.26 -17.99 -7.38
CA LYS A 84 5.83 -19.04 -6.46
C LYS A 84 6.91 -19.30 -5.42
N ASP A 85 6.53 -19.14 -4.16
CA ASP A 85 7.30 -19.57 -3.00
C ASP A 85 6.38 -20.30 -1.99
N MET A 86 6.97 -20.90 -0.97
CA MET A 86 6.21 -21.71 0.00
C MET A 86 5.29 -20.87 0.91
N SER A 87 5.52 -19.57 1.03
CA SER A 87 4.72 -18.69 1.88
C SER A 87 3.37 -18.34 1.25
N VAL A 88 3.22 -18.40 -0.09
CA VAL A 88 1.97 -17.99 -0.75
C VAL A 88 0.86 -19.03 -0.55
N LEU A 89 -0.19 -18.66 0.19
CA LEU A 89 -1.35 -19.51 0.45
C LEU A 89 -2.45 -19.32 -0.60
N ASP A 90 -2.71 -18.08 -1.00
CA ASP A 90 -3.68 -17.77 -2.04
C ASP A 90 -3.23 -16.55 -2.84
N TYR A 91 -3.03 -16.76 -4.14
CA TYR A 91 -2.66 -15.68 -5.04
C TYR A 91 -3.81 -14.69 -5.18
N ASN A 92 -5.05 -15.14 -5.25
CA ASN A 92 -6.20 -14.31 -5.63
C ASN A 92 -7.00 -13.75 -4.46
N HIS A 93 -6.53 -13.96 -3.23
CA HIS A 93 -7.10 -13.37 -2.03
C HIS A 93 -6.10 -12.47 -1.32
N PRO A 94 -6.45 -11.21 -1.00
CA PRO A 94 -5.56 -10.36 -0.23
C PRO A 94 -5.46 -10.83 1.22
N PRO A 95 -4.39 -10.46 1.94
CA PRO A 95 -4.32 -10.63 3.39
C PRO A 95 -5.55 -10.02 4.08
N GLN A 96 -6.05 -10.68 5.12
CA GLN A 96 -7.21 -10.18 5.87
C GLN A 96 -6.99 -8.74 6.34
N GLY A 97 -8.00 -7.89 6.09
CA GLY A 97 -7.98 -6.46 6.42
C GLY A 97 -7.48 -5.56 5.30
N GLN A 98 -6.82 -6.10 4.26
CA GLN A 98 -6.47 -5.31 3.09
C GLN A 98 -7.66 -5.11 2.16
N PRO A 99 -7.83 -3.90 1.58
CA PRO A 99 -8.94 -3.64 0.67
C PRO A 99 -8.94 -4.56 -0.56
N GLY A 100 -7.78 -4.84 -1.16
CA GLY A 100 -7.71 -5.61 -2.40
C GLY A 100 -6.32 -6.16 -2.69
N LEU A 101 -6.15 -6.68 -3.91
CA LEU A 101 -4.90 -7.26 -4.39
C LEU A 101 -3.87 -6.22 -4.83
N TRP A 102 -4.29 -4.98 -5.08
CA TRP A 102 -3.47 -3.91 -5.66
C TRP A 102 -3.74 -2.62 -4.91
N CYS A 103 -2.69 -1.96 -4.44
CA CYS A 103 -2.74 -0.64 -3.84
C CYS A 103 -2.17 0.37 -4.84
N ASP A 104 -3.04 1.18 -5.43
CA ASP A 104 -2.69 2.08 -6.54
C ASP A 104 -2.17 3.45 -6.08
N TRP A 105 -1.99 3.63 -4.76
CA TRP A 105 -1.35 4.79 -4.17
C TRP A 105 0.12 4.51 -3.91
N THR A 106 0.98 5.44 -4.32
CA THR A 106 2.42 5.37 -4.14
C THR A 106 2.98 6.71 -3.68
N VAL A 107 4.14 6.68 -3.02
CA VAL A 107 4.79 7.89 -2.51
C VAL A 107 5.86 8.39 -3.47
N SER A 108 6.15 9.70 -3.42
CA SER A 108 7.29 10.27 -4.12
C SER A 108 8.62 9.77 -3.52
N GLU A 109 9.67 9.75 -4.34
CA GLU A 109 11.01 9.32 -3.93
C GLU A 109 11.55 10.17 -2.76
N ASP A 110 11.22 11.46 -2.74
CA ASP A 110 11.59 12.37 -1.65
C ASP A 110 10.69 12.28 -0.40
N GLY A 111 9.72 11.36 -0.40
CA GLY A 111 8.86 11.06 0.74
C GLY A 111 7.84 12.15 1.09
N LYS A 112 7.64 13.16 0.23
CA LYS A 112 6.78 14.31 0.51
C LYS A 112 5.36 14.17 0.02
N GLN A 113 5.10 13.32 -0.97
CA GLN A 113 3.80 13.26 -1.64
C GLN A 113 3.27 11.84 -1.71
N LEU A 114 1.98 11.65 -1.50
CA LEU A 114 1.24 10.44 -1.85
C LEU A 114 0.38 10.73 -3.09
N ARG A 115 0.51 9.91 -4.12
CA ARG A 115 -0.18 10.09 -5.40
C ARG A 115 -0.62 8.77 -6.00
N TRP A 116 -1.54 8.85 -6.95
CA TRP A 116 -1.91 7.70 -7.76
C TRP A 116 -0.73 7.26 -8.65
N ASN A 117 -0.56 5.95 -8.81
CA ASN A 117 0.55 5.35 -9.55
C ASN A 117 0.30 5.23 -11.08
N GLY A 118 -0.88 5.63 -11.56
CA GLY A 118 -1.25 5.58 -12.97
C GLY A 118 -1.83 4.24 -13.44
N SER A 119 -2.29 3.37 -12.53
CA SER A 119 -2.82 2.06 -12.91
C SER A 119 -4.19 2.15 -13.61
N GLU A 120 -4.35 1.46 -14.74
CA GLU A 120 -5.57 1.47 -15.58
C GLU A 120 -6.87 1.20 -14.79
N LYS A 121 -6.79 0.37 -13.74
CA LYS A 121 -7.94 -0.08 -12.94
C LYS A 121 -7.64 0.08 -11.46
N THR A 122 -8.17 1.16 -10.89
CA THR A 122 -7.95 1.55 -9.51
C THR A 122 -9.18 1.30 -8.66
N TYR A 123 -9.23 0.14 -8.00
CA TYR A 123 -10.37 -0.27 -7.18
C TYR A 123 -10.15 0.07 -5.71
N LYS A 124 -11.24 0.37 -5.00
CA LYS A 124 -11.23 0.60 -3.55
C LYS A 124 -10.24 1.69 -3.10
N TYR A 125 -10.08 2.71 -3.93
CA TYR A 125 -9.09 3.77 -3.74
C TYR A 125 -9.24 4.51 -2.41
N VAL A 126 -10.47 4.76 -1.95
CA VAL A 126 -10.73 5.38 -0.63
C VAL A 126 -10.34 4.44 0.51
N GLN A 127 -10.70 3.16 0.41
CA GLN A 127 -10.37 2.17 1.44
C GLN A 127 -8.86 1.93 1.52
N TRP A 128 -8.14 2.02 0.40
CA TRP A 128 -6.68 1.97 0.39
C TRP A 128 -6.05 3.20 1.06
N LEU A 129 -6.55 4.41 0.80
CA LEU A 129 -6.09 5.60 1.52
C LEU A 129 -6.27 5.43 3.03
N GLN A 130 -7.44 4.98 3.48
CA GLN A 130 -7.70 4.72 4.90
C GLN A 130 -6.74 3.66 5.46
N TYR A 131 -6.53 2.56 4.72
CA TYR A 131 -5.62 1.50 5.12
C TYR A 131 -4.17 2.02 5.28
N LEU A 132 -3.67 2.83 4.34
CA LEU A 132 -2.33 3.39 4.42
C LEU A 132 -2.20 4.36 5.61
N ILE A 133 -3.25 5.15 5.88
CA ILE A 133 -3.31 6.04 7.04
C ILE A 133 -3.17 5.22 8.33
N ASP A 134 -4.08 4.26 8.55
CA ASP A 134 -4.19 3.55 9.82
C ASP A 134 -2.96 2.68 10.11
N ASN A 135 -2.37 2.07 9.07
CA ASN A 135 -1.34 1.05 9.25
C ASN A 135 0.09 1.56 9.08
N PHE A 136 0.28 2.71 8.43
CA PHE A 136 1.63 3.24 8.15
C PHE A 136 1.77 4.71 8.57
N PHE A 137 0.95 5.62 8.04
CA PHE A 137 1.15 7.04 8.30
C PHE A 137 0.92 7.40 9.77
N GLU A 138 -0.14 6.89 10.41
CA GLU A 138 -0.36 7.13 11.85
C GLU A 138 0.72 6.48 12.72
N LEU A 139 1.09 5.24 12.40
CA LEU A 139 2.17 4.53 13.09
C LEU A 139 3.48 5.31 13.06
N TRP A 140 3.78 5.98 11.96
CA TRP A 140 4.99 6.79 11.79
C TRP A 140 4.82 8.26 12.18
N GLY A 141 3.66 8.67 12.69
CA GLY A 141 3.39 10.04 13.08
C GLY A 141 3.42 11.02 11.91
N ARG A 142 2.82 10.63 10.78
CA ARG A 142 2.74 11.39 9.53
C ARG A 142 1.29 11.75 9.24
N LYS A 143 1.09 12.95 8.69
CA LYS A 143 -0.22 13.47 8.31
C LYS A 143 -0.29 13.69 6.81
N LEU A 144 -1.38 13.23 6.22
CA LEU A 144 -1.76 13.50 4.83
C LEU A 144 -2.70 14.70 4.79
N SER A 145 -2.45 15.62 3.86
CA SER A 145 -3.38 16.70 3.53
C SER A 145 -3.32 17.07 2.05
N GLY A 146 -4.47 17.40 1.45
CA GLY A 146 -4.55 17.81 0.05
C GLY A 146 -5.84 17.35 -0.62
N ASP A 147 -5.96 17.65 -1.90
CA ASP A 147 -7.10 17.32 -2.73
C ASP A 147 -6.64 16.53 -3.96
N VAL A 148 -7.32 15.42 -4.25
CA VAL A 148 -7.13 14.64 -5.47
C VAL A 148 -8.48 14.55 -6.19
N GLN A 149 -8.50 14.99 -7.44
CA GLN A 149 -9.65 14.83 -8.32
C GLN A 149 -9.68 13.40 -8.84
N TRP A 150 -10.88 12.83 -8.98
CA TRP A 150 -11.08 11.54 -9.63
C TRP A 150 -12.11 11.67 -10.74
N GLN A 151 -11.90 10.92 -11.82
CA GLN A 151 -12.74 10.91 -13.01
C GLN A 151 -12.89 9.47 -13.49
N GLY A 152 -14.12 8.97 -13.49
CA GLY A 152 -14.50 7.70 -14.08
C GLY A 152 -14.74 7.79 -15.59
N GLU A 153 -15.36 6.76 -16.17
CA GLU A 153 -15.54 6.66 -17.64
C GLU A 153 -16.58 7.64 -18.21
N SER A 154 -17.40 8.26 -17.36
CA SER A 154 -18.41 9.24 -17.77
C SER A 154 -18.05 10.62 -17.22
N SER A 155 -18.24 11.68 -18.02
CA SER A 155 -17.97 13.07 -17.62
C SER A 155 -18.77 13.57 -16.42
N THR A 156 -19.76 12.81 -15.94
CA THR A 156 -20.54 13.11 -14.73
C THR A 156 -20.21 12.14 -13.57
N ASP A 157 -19.33 11.18 -13.79
CA ASP A 157 -18.76 10.36 -12.73
C ASP A 157 -17.40 10.91 -12.34
N MET A 158 -17.43 12.01 -11.60
CA MET A 158 -16.24 12.69 -11.14
C MET A 158 -16.45 13.28 -9.75
N GLY A 159 -15.34 13.66 -9.11
CA GLY A 159 -15.40 14.34 -7.84
C GLY A 159 -14.02 14.56 -7.24
N VAL A 160 -13.99 14.81 -5.93
CA VAL A 160 -12.78 15.13 -5.19
C VAL A 160 -12.68 14.30 -3.93
N ILE A 161 -11.50 13.73 -3.70
CA ILE A 161 -11.08 13.18 -2.42
C ILE A 161 -10.24 14.26 -1.74
N SER A 162 -10.74 14.75 -0.61
CA SER A 162 -10.02 15.69 0.24
C SER A 162 -9.52 14.96 1.48
N ILE A 163 -8.24 15.12 1.83
CA ILE A 163 -7.71 14.67 3.11
C ILE A 163 -7.24 15.90 3.89
N LYS A 164 -7.59 15.94 5.17
CA LYS A 164 -7.05 16.92 6.12
C LYS A 164 -6.62 16.23 7.40
N ASP A 165 -5.34 16.27 7.70
CA ASP A 165 -4.74 15.65 8.89
C ASP A 165 -5.15 14.18 9.10
N ASN A 166 -5.14 13.40 8.01
CA ASN A 166 -5.60 12.00 7.92
C ASN A 166 -7.12 11.78 7.94
N ILE A 167 -7.94 12.83 7.91
CA ILE A 167 -9.39 12.70 7.81
C ILE A 167 -9.81 12.80 6.34
N ILE A 168 -10.35 11.71 5.80
CA ILE A 168 -10.81 11.62 4.41
C ILE A 168 -12.24 12.13 4.29
N THR A 169 -12.49 12.98 3.29
CA THR A 169 -13.82 13.38 2.85
C THR A 169 -13.91 13.18 1.34
N VAL A 170 -15.00 12.58 0.86
CA VAL A 170 -15.24 12.39 -0.57
C VAL A 170 -16.47 13.18 -0.98
N ARG A 171 -16.34 13.98 -2.04
CA ARG A 171 -17.44 14.69 -2.68
C ARG A 171 -17.55 14.22 -4.12
N LYS A 172 -18.77 13.94 -4.54
CA LYS A 172 -19.10 13.67 -5.94
C LYS A 172 -19.75 14.92 -6.51
N ASP A 173 -19.34 15.27 -7.72
CA ASP A 173 -19.87 16.44 -8.44
C ASP A 173 -21.16 16.09 -9.21
#